data_AF-K1ZPI4-F1
#
_entry.id   AF-K1ZPI4-F1
#
_cell.length_a   1.000
_cell.length_b   1.000
_cell.length_c   1.000
_cell.angle_alpha   90.00
_cell.angle_beta   90.00
_cell.angle_gamma   90.00
#
_symmetry.space_group_name_H-M   'P 1'
#
loop_
_entity.id
_entity.type
_entity.pdbx_description
1 polymer ?
#
loop_
_entity_poly.entity_id
_entity_poly.type
_entity_poly.pdbx_seq_one_letter_code
_entity_poly.pdbx_strand_id
1 'polypeptide(L)'
;MPERSEIIIGGIYQHSGRRDHQYEVMGVYPDASYFEETRETAGETVVYRQLYDGGFPKGTIWTREAGDFCSTTEVRGREIKKFKLVC
;
A
#
# COMPACT_ATOMS: atom_id res chain seq x y z
N MET A 1 4.49 15.90 -0.07
CA MET A 1 3.60 14.78 0.28
C MET A 1 3.21 14.09 -1.01
N PRO A 2 3.39 12.77 -1.16
CA PRO A 2 2.92 12.07 -2.36
C PRO A 2 1.42 12.35 -2.47
N GLU A 3 1.01 12.95 -3.59
CA GLU A 3 -0.36 13.42 -3.77
C GLU A 3 -1.32 12.22 -3.78
N ARG A 4 -2.48 12.37 -3.13
CA ARG A 4 -3.62 11.43 -3.09
C ARG A 4 -3.95 10.75 -4.43
N SER A 5 -3.53 11.37 -5.52
CA SER A 5 -3.77 11.08 -6.92
C SER A 5 -3.22 9.73 -7.44
N GLU A 6 -2.39 8.99 -6.71
CA GLU A 6 -1.75 7.76 -7.23
C GLU A 6 -2.43 6.43 -6.84
N ILE A 7 -3.31 6.40 -5.83
CA ILE A 7 -3.91 5.14 -5.35
C ILE A 7 -5.31 4.97 -5.94
N ILE A 8 -5.51 3.90 -6.71
CA ILE A 8 -6.78 3.56 -7.35
C ILE A 8 -7.53 2.56 -6.47
N ILE A 9 -8.67 2.97 -5.92
CA ILE A 9 -9.59 2.08 -5.21
C ILE A 9 -10.19 1.08 -6.22
N GLY A 10 -10.16 -0.21 -5.87
CA GLY A 10 -10.48 -1.32 -6.76
C GLY A 10 -9.32 -1.75 -7.67
N GLY A 11 -8.22 -0.99 -7.71
CA GLY A 11 -7.04 -1.32 -8.51
C GLY A 11 -6.28 -2.50 -7.94
N ILE A 12 -5.69 -3.30 -8.83
CA ILE A 12 -4.84 -4.44 -8.44
C ILE A 12 -3.38 -3.99 -8.46
N TYR A 13 -2.71 -4.16 -7.33
CA TYR A 13 -1.33 -3.82 -7.11
C TYR A 13 -0.49 -5.08 -6.87
N GLN A 14 0.74 -5.07 -7.37
CA GLN A 14 1.71 -6.12 -7.16
C GLN A 14 2.86 -5.59 -6.30
N HIS A 15 3.24 -6.34 -5.26
CA HIS A 15 4.40 -5.98 -4.44
C HIS A 15 5.71 -6.25 -5.20
N SER A 16 6.62 -5.29 -5.14
CA SER A 16 7.90 -5.37 -5.83
C SER A 16 8.72 -6.59 -5.37
N GLY A 17 9.31 -7.28 -6.33
CA GLY A 17 10.06 -8.52 -6.11
C GLY A 17 9.20 -9.79 -5.95
N ARG A 18 7.87 -9.72 -5.96
CA ARG A 18 6.96 -10.87 -5.82
C ARG A 18 5.88 -10.84 -6.90
N ARG A 19 6.10 -11.55 -8.01
CA ARG A 19 5.21 -11.50 -9.20
C ARG A 19 3.82 -12.09 -8.97
N ASP A 20 3.74 -13.05 -8.07
CA ASP A 20 2.55 -13.78 -7.65
C ASP A 20 1.80 -13.09 -6.51
N HIS A 21 2.37 -12.06 -5.89
CA HIS A 21 1.74 -11.37 -4.75
C HIS A 21 0.93 -10.16 -5.23
N GLN A 22 -0.33 -10.41 -5.55
CA GLN A 22 -1.29 -9.39 -5.95
C GLN A 22 -2.24 -9.02 -4.82
N TYR A 23 -2.61 -7.74 -4.78
CA TYR A 23 -3.49 -7.15 -3.79
C TYR A 23 -4.48 -6.21 -4.45
N GLU A 24 -5.71 -6.16 -3.96
CA GLU A 24 -6.70 -5.17 -4.40
C GLU A 24 -6.86 -4.10 -3.32
N VAL A 25 -6.73 -2.84 -3.71
CA VAL A 25 -6.98 -1.73 -2.80
C VAL A 25 -8.47 -1.57 -2.60
N MET A 26 -8.93 -1.66 -1.37
CA MET A 26 -10.35 -1.53 -1.02
C MET A 26 -10.71 -0.10 -0.61
N GLY A 27 -9.74 0.68 -0.12
CA GLY A 27 -9.98 2.06 0.27
C GLY A 27 -8.73 2.75 0.82
N VAL A 28 -8.80 4.08 0.87
CA VAL A 28 -7.83 4.93 1.55
C VAL A 28 -8.61 5.73 2.57
N TYR A 29 -8.21 5.61 3.84
CA TYR A 29 -8.90 6.24 4.96
C TYR A 29 -7.95 7.21 5.65
N PRO A 30 -8.42 8.38 6.13
CA PRO A 30 -7.61 9.19 7.02
C PRO A 30 -7.24 8.35 8.25
N ASP A 31 -5.96 8.36 8.63
CA ASP A 31 -5.55 7.72 9.87
C ASP A 31 -6.18 8.48 11.04
N ALA A 32 -6.85 7.76 11.93
CA ALA A 32 -7.48 8.31 13.13
C ALA A 32 -6.44 8.58 14.24
N SER A 33 -5.18 8.19 14.03
CA SER A 33 -4.08 8.39 14.97
C SER A 33 -3.62 9.85 14.93
N TYR A 34 -3.87 10.58 16.04
CA TYR A 34 -3.34 11.91 16.28
C TYR A 34 -2.08 11.80 17.14
N PHE A 35 -0.94 12.28 16.64
CA PHE A 35 0.28 12.38 17.44
C PHE A 35 0.34 13.78 18.08
N GLU A 36 -0.01 13.87 19.37
CA GLU A 36 -0.02 15.17 20.09
C GLU A 36 1.36 15.86 20.10
N GLU A 37 2.45 15.07 20.16
CA GLU A 37 3.83 15.60 20.22
C GLU A 37 4.27 16.31 18.93
N THR A 38 3.80 15.86 17.76
CA THR A 38 4.16 16.46 16.47
C THR A 38 3.09 17.40 15.94
N ARG A 39 1.87 17.38 16.51
CA ARG A 39 0.66 18.03 15.97
C ARG A 39 0.39 17.66 14.51
N GLU A 40 0.91 16.52 14.06
CA GLU A 40 0.67 15.99 12.72
C GLU A 40 -0.41 14.92 12.79
N THR A 41 -1.28 14.94 11.79
CA THR A 41 -2.16 13.79 11.53
C THR A 41 -1.28 12.68 10.96
N ALA A 42 -1.49 11.43 11.40
CA ALA A 42 -0.71 10.26 10.98
C ALA A 42 -0.85 9.89 9.47
N GLY A 43 -1.32 10.82 8.65
CA GLY A 43 -1.49 10.64 7.22
C GLY A 43 -2.73 9.82 6.88
N GLU A 44 -2.64 9.09 5.78
CA GLU A 44 -3.72 8.24 5.29
C GLU A 44 -3.28 6.78 5.35
N THR A 45 -4.21 5.88 5.65
CA THR A 45 -4.00 4.44 5.66
C THR A 45 -4.68 3.81 4.44
N VAL A 46 -3.92 3.02 3.69
CA VAL A 46 -4.41 2.18 2.60
C VAL A 46 -4.84 0.84 3.15
N VAL A 47 -6.06 0.44 2.82
CA VAL A 47 -6.62 -0.87 3.16
C VAL A 47 -6.70 -1.69 1.88
N TYR A 48 -6.10 -2.88 1.88
CA TYR A 48 -6.01 -3.73 0.70
C TYR A 48 -6.15 -5.21 1.06
N ARG A 49 -6.67 -6.02 0.14
CA ARG A 49 -6.90 -7.46 0.32
C ARG A 49 -5.94 -8.28 -0.52
N GLN A 50 -5.45 -9.37 0.05
CA GLN A 50 -4.60 -10.35 -0.63
C GLN A 50 -5.40 -11.16 -1.67
N LEU A 51 -4.91 -11.29 -2.90
CA LEU A 51 -5.59 -12.02 -3.99
C LEU A 51 -5.00 -13.41 -4.30
N TYR A 52 -3.96 -13.81 -3.57
CA TYR A 52 -3.24 -15.07 -3.73
C TYR A 52 -3.23 -15.84 -2.40
N ASP A 53 -2.88 -17.13 -2.44
CA ASP A 53 -2.64 -17.95 -1.25
C ASP A 53 -1.14 -18.01 -0.94
N GLY A 54 -0.78 -17.92 0.34
CA GLY A 54 0.61 -17.91 0.78
C GLY A 54 0.76 -18.15 2.28
N GLY A 55 1.59 -17.35 2.96
CA GLY A 55 1.71 -17.42 4.43
C GLY A 55 0.42 -17.03 5.19
N PHE A 56 -0.50 -16.35 4.51
CA PHE A 56 -1.84 -16.00 4.98
C PHE A 56 -2.85 -16.38 3.90
N PRO A 57 -4.10 -16.71 4.27
CA PRO A 57 -5.12 -17.12 3.31
C PRO A 57 -5.47 -15.99 2.34
N LYS A 58 -5.87 -16.36 1.11
CA LYS A 58 -6.47 -15.39 0.18
C LYS A 58 -7.62 -14.64 0.84
N GLY A 59 -7.68 -13.33 0.62
CA GLY A 59 -8.65 -12.43 1.24
C GLY A 59 -8.22 -11.83 2.57
N THR A 60 -7.03 -12.15 3.11
CA THR A 60 -6.47 -11.42 4.26
C THR A 60 -6.39 -9.93 3.96
N ILE A 61 -6.88 -9.13 4.91
CA ILE A 61 -6.88 -7.67 4.86
C ILE A 61 -5.61 -7.14 5.52
N TRP A 62 -4.97 -6.21 4.84
CA TRP A 62 -3.78 -5.53 5.28
C TRP A 62 -4.01 -4.03 5.31
N THR A 63 -3.27 -3.35 6.18
CA THR A 63 -3.20 -1.90 6.25
C THR A 63 -1.76 -1.44 6.08
N ARG A 64 -1.57 -0.24 5.53
CA ARG A 64 -0.25 0.40 5.39
C ARG A 64 -0.44 1.90 5.27
N GLU A 65 0.50 2.68 5.78
CA GLU A 65 0.53 4.12 5.53
C GLU A 65 0.61 4.40 4.02
N ALA A 66 -0.14 5.38 3.52
CA ALA A 66 -0.20 5.73 2.11
C ALA A 66 1.16 6.19 1.57
N GLY A 67 1.94 6.93 2.37
CA GLY A 67 3.31 7.31 2.03
C GLY A 67 4.20 6.08 1.79
N ASP A 68 4.14 5.11 2.69
CA ASP A 68 4.89 3.86 2.57
C ASP A 68 4.39 2.98 1.41
N PHE A 69 3.08 2.95 1.15
CA PHE A 69 2.49 2.22 0.02
C PHE A 69 2.96 2.78 -1.33
N CYS A 70 3.01 4.11 -1.46
CA CYS A 70 3.45 4.81 -2.69
C CYS A 70 4.98 4.94 -2.82
N SER A 71 5.72 4.58 -1.78
CA SER A 71 7.19 4.68 -1.74
C SER A 71 7.89 3.80 -2.77
N THR A 72 9.18 4.06 -2.96
CA THR A 72 10.07 3.22 -3.74
C THR A 72 10.89 2.29 -2.84
N THR A 73 11.47 1.27 -3.43
CA THR A 73 12.37 0.31 -2.79
C THR A 73 13.46 -0.09 -3.78
N GLU A 74 14.65 -0.41 -3.27
CA GLU A 74 15.74 -0.86 -4.13
C GLU A 74 15.67 -2.38 -4.33
N VAL A 75 15.58 -2.81 -5.59
CA VAL A 75 15.66 -4.23 -5.97
C VAL A 75 16.75 -4.40 -7.01
N ARG A 76 17.82 -5.10 -6.64
CA ARG A 76 18.99 -5.35 -7.50
C ARG A 76 19.64 -4.05 -8.00
N GLY A 77 19.86 -3.07 -7.11
CA GLY A 77 20.48 -1.79 -7.45
C GLY A 77 19.59 -0.83 -8.25
N ARG A 78 18.29 -1.11 -8.35
CA ARG A 78 17.32 -0.26 -9.06
C ARG A 78 16.22 0.17 -8.12
N GLU A 79 15.98 1.47 -8.08
CA GLU A 79 14.84 2.03 -7.38
C GLU A 79 13.53 1.77 -8.16
N ILE A 80 12.57 1.10 -7.53
CA ILE A 80 11.27 0.76 -8.12
C ILE A 80 10.14 1.03 -7.11
N LYS A 81 8.93 1.33 -7.59
CA LYS A 81 7.75 1.48 -6.72
C LYS A 81 7.52 0.21 -5.91
N LYS A 82 7.29 0.33 -4.60
CA LYS A 82 7.07 -0.81 -3.69
C LYS A 82 5.80 -1.58 -4.07
N PHE A 83 4.73 -0.86 -4.40
CA PHE A 83 3.51 -1.42 -4.98
C PHE A 83 3.29 -0.84 -6.37
N LYS A 84 3.10 -1.72 -7.36
CA LYS A 84 2.88 -1.32 -8.75
C LYS A 84 1.46 -1.70 -9.18
N LEU A 85 0.70 -0.73 -9.69
CA LEU A 85 -0.59 -0.98 -10.34
C LEU A 85 -0.40 -1.89 -11.57
N VAL A 86 -1.22 -2.93 -11.68
CA VAL A 86 -1.19 -3.91 -12.78
C VAL A 86 -2.54 -4.11 -13.47
N CYS A 87 -3.65 -3.66 -12.86
CA CYS A 87 -4.99 -3.63 -13.44
C CYS A 87 -5.85 -2.56 -12.78
#